data_AF-A0A150FU58-F1
#
_entry.id   AF-A0A150FU58-F1
#
_cell.length_a   1.000
_cell.length_b   1.000
_cell.length_c   1.000
_cell.angle_alpha   90.00
_cell.angle_beta   90.00
_cell.angle_gamma   90.00
#
_symmetry.space_group_name_H-M   'P 1'
#
loop_
_entity.id
_entity.type
_entity.pdbx_description
1 polymer ?
#
loop_
_entity_poly.entity_id
_entity_poly.type
_entity_poly.pdbx_seq_one_letter_code
_entity_poly.pdbx_strand_id
1 'polypeptide(L)'
;MQRTKDDIRRQVLTRREARTPPDEAVQLIEFMLNTDAEDMEYEVARCRPKLTPAFFKQLDSIIGAERFAAKPDQERLAELDTLRQYLEEAIEAIDKAVVKTASAADRLKKLLTSKDKKETILVGGEMAAANEIDQALVDLLQQNIDAAKAAEQTAAAEFMEKVKVAVAKYLVTA
;
A
#
# COMPACT_ATOMS: atom_id res chain seq x y z
N MET A 1 -25.09 -4.51 16.96
CA MET A 1 -23.97 -3.69 16.45
C MET A 1 -23.08 -4.43 15.46
N GLN A 2 -22.81 -5.74 15.61
CA GLN A 2 -21.99 -6.51 14.65
C GLN A 2 -22.62 -6.64 13.24
N ARG A 3 -23.91 -7.02 13.15
CA ARG A 3 -24.65 -7.14 11.87
C ARG A 3 -24.56 -5.88 10.99
N THR A 4 -24.68 -4.70 11.60
CA THR A 4 -24.64 -3.41 10.89
C THR A 4 -23.26 -3.12 10.27
N LYS A 5 -22.17 -3.53 10.93
CA LYS A 5 -20.81 -3.36 10.38
C LYS A 5 -20.56 -4.30 9.20
N ASP A 6 -21.06 -5.52 9.28
CA ASP A 6 -20.96 -6.49 8.18
C ASP A 6 -21.79 -6.06 6.98
N ASP A 7 -22.97 -5.47 7.21
CA ASP A 7 -23.82 -4.91 6.15
C ASP A 7 -23.16 -3.71 5.44
N ILE A 8 -22.56 -2.78 6.19
CA ILE A 8 -21.81 -1.65 5.63
C ILE A 8 -20.63 -2.15 4.81
N ARG A 9 -19.85 -3.10 5.36
CA ARG A 9 -18.71 -3.69 4.65
C ARG A 9 -19.14 -4.33 3.33
N ARG A 10 -20.25 -5.07 3.36
CA ARG A 10 -20.79 -5.72 2.16
C ARG A 10 -21.25 -4.70 1.12
N GLN A 11 -21.92 -3.63 1.53
CA GLN A 11 -22.34 -2.56 0.62
C GLN A 11 -21.15 -1.88 -0.05
N VAL A 12 -20.10 -1.55 0.71
CA VAL A 12 -18.86 -0.96 0.17
C VAL A 12 -18.19 -1.90 -0.84
N LEU A 13 -18.10 -3.20 -0.53
CA LEU A 13 -17.52 -4.19 -1.45
C LEU A 13 -18.33 -4.30 -2.74
N THR A 14 -19.66 -4.43 -2.65
CA THR A 14 -20.54 -4.50 -3.83
C THR A 14 -20.39 -3.27 -4.72
N ARG A 15 -20.30 -2.07 -4.14
CA ARG A 15 -20.11 -0.82 -4.88
C ARG A 15 -18.78 -0.80 -5.65
N ARG A 16 -17.69 -1.22 -5.00
CA ARG A 16 -16.34 -1.32 -5.60
C ARG A 16 -16.26 -2.39 -6.68
N GLU A 17 -16.91 -3.53 -6.48
CA GLU A 17 -16.96 -4.63 -7.46
C GLU A 17 -17.79 -4.28 -8.69
N ALA A 18 -18.82 -3.44 -8.55
CA ALA A 18 -19.62 -2.97 -9.68
C ALA A 18 -18.84 -2.04 -10.63
N ARG A 19 -17.75 -1.43 -10.14
CA ARG A 19 -16.87 -0.55 -10.93
C ARG A 19 -15.78 -1.38 -11.62
N THR A 20 -15.62 -1.17 -12.93
CA THR A 20 -14.57 -1.80 -13.74
C THR A 20 -13.61 -0.74 -14.27
N PRO A 21 -12.35 -0.72 -13.79
CA PRO A 21 -11.37 0.25 -14.27
C PRO A 21 -11.04 0.02 -15.75
N PRO A 22 -11.21 1.03 -16.62
CA PRO A 22 -10.91 0.90 -18.03
C PRO A 22 -9.39 0.78 -18.27
N ASP A 23 -9.01 0.26 -19.43
CA ASP A 23 -7.60 0.11 -19.82
C ASP A 23 -7.03 1.36 -20.49
N GLU A 24 -7.88 2.12 -21.19
CA GLU A 24 -7.48 3.34 -21.89
C GLU A 24 -7.28 4.52 -20.93
N ALA A 25 -6.19 5.26 -21.09
CA ALA A 25 -5.78 6.32 -20.18
C ALA A 25 -6.84 7.42 -20.04
N VAL A 26 -7.46 7.85 -21.15
CA VAL A 26 -8.51 8.89 -21.13
C VAL A 26 -9.74 8.42 -20.36
N GLN A 27 -10.18 7.18 -20.61
CA GLN A 27 -11.31 6.61 -19.89
C GLN A 27 -10.98 6.40 -18.41
N LEU A 28 -9.72 6.08 -18.08
CA LEU A 28 -9.27 5.94 -16.71
C LEU A 28 -9.26 7.27 -15.96
N ILE A 29 -8.93 8.39 -16.63
CA ILE A 29 -9.05 9.73 -16.06
C ILE A 29 -10.52 10.02 -15.73
N GLU A 30 -11.45 9.80 -16.67
CA GLU A 30 -12.87 9.99 -16.40
C GLU A 30 -13.37 9.08 -15.28
N PHE A 31 -12.91 7.83 -15.25
CA PHE A 31 -13.24 6.90 -14.19
C PHE A 31 -12.84 7.44 -12.82
N MET A 32 -11.63 8.00 -12.70
CA MET A 32 -11.14 8.59 -11.44
C MET A 32 -11.92 9.85 -11.06
N LEU A 33 -12.23 10.74 -12.01
CA LEU A 33 -13.05 11.93 -11.75
C LEU A 33 -14.46 11.58 -11.27
N ASN A 34 -15.02 10.47 -11.77
CA ASN A 34 -16.32 9.94 -11.35
C ASN A 34 -16.21 8.97 -10.15
N THR A 35 -15.11 8.98 -9.40
CA THR A 35 -14.93 8.14 -8.21
C THR A 35 -15.23 8.96 -6.96
N ASP A 36 -16.10 8.43 -6.10
CA ASP A 36 -16.42 9.05 -4.83
C ASP A 36 -15.18 9.13 -3.93
N ALA A 37 -15.07 10.21 -3.15
CA ALA A 37 -13.92 10.43 -2.27
C ALA A 37 -13.66 9.26 -1.29
N GLU A 38 -14.71 8.58 -0.83
CA GLU A 38 -14.62 7.42 0.07
C GLU A 38 -13.98 6.17 -0.57
N ASP A 39 -14.01 6.07 -1.90
CA ASP A 39 -13.47 4.95 -2.65
C ASP A 39 -12.20 5.30 -3.42
N MET A 40 -11.83 6.58 -3.49
CA MET A 40 -10.70 7.05 -4.26
C MET A 40 -9.40 6.33 -3.90
N GLU A 41 -9.05 6.23 -2.61
CA GLU A 41 -7.83 5.55 -2.16
C GLU A 41 -7.80 4.07 -2.62
N TYR A 42 -8.95 3.40 -2.54
CA TYR A 42 -9.08 2.01 -2.99
C TYR A 42 -8.90 1.88 -4.51
N GLU A 43 -9.55 2.73 -5.29
CA GLU A 43 -9.48 2.69 -6.75
C GLU A 43 -8.08 3.07 -7.26
N VAL A 44 -7.39 4.02 -6.62
CA VAL A 44 -6.00 4.34 -6.93
C VAL A 44 -5.09 3.15 -6.65
N ALA A 45 -5.23 2.49 -5.51
CA ALA A 45 -4.45 1.30 -5.20
C ALA A 45 -4.70 0.16 -6.20
N ARG A 46 -5.96 -0.06 -6.59
CA ARG A 46 -6.37 -1.06 -7.59
C ARG A 46 -5.81 -0.75 -8.97
N CYS A 47 -5.81 0.54 -9.35
CA CYS A 47 -5.38 1.00 -10.67
C CYS A 47 -3.90 1.34 -10.75
N ARG A 48 -3.15 1.28 -9.65
CA ARG A 48 -1.73 1.65 -9.57
C ARG A 48 -0.88 1.13 -10.72
N PRO A 49 -1.01 -0.13 -11.21
CA PRO A 49 -0.24 -0.62 -12.35
C PRO A 49 -0.48 0.14 -13.66
N LYS A 50 -1.66 0.76 -13.82
CA LYS A 50 -2.06 1.57 -14.99
C LYS A 50 -1.64 3.04 -14.87
N LEU A 51 -1.42 3.53 -13.64
CA LEU A 51 -1.00 4.90 -13.33
C LEU A 51 0.51 5.09 -13.58
N THR A 52 0.89 4.96 -14.85
CA THR A 52 2.28 5.01 -15.33
C THR A 52 2.70 6.43 -15.71
N PRO A 53 4.01 6.71 -15.92
CA PRO A 53 4.44 8.00 -16.47
C PRO A 53 3.76 8.37 -17.80
N ALA A 54 3.42 7.37 -18.63
CA ALA A 54 2.68 7.60 -19.87
C ALA A 54 1.24 8.08 -19.61
N PHE A 55 0.58 7.53 -18.59
CA PHE A 55 -0.73 8.00 -18.13
C PHE A 55 -0.66 9.46 -17.67
N PHE A 56 0.32 9.83 -16.84
CA PHE A 56 0.46 11.22 -16.38
C PHE A 56 0.77 12.18 -17.51
N LYS A 57 1.59 11.77 -18.49
CA LYS A 57 1.81 12.57 -19.70
C LYS A 57 0.51 12.81 -20.49
N GLN A 58 -0.37 11.81 -20.55
CA GLN A 58 -1.68 11.97 -21.19
C GLN A 58 -2.57 12.93 -20.39
N LEU A 59 -2.61 12.81 -19.06
CA LEU A 59 -3.35 13.71 -18.17
C LEU A 59 -2.85 15.16 -18.31
N ASP A 60 -1.53 15.37 -18.31
CA ASP A 60 -0.89 16.66 -18.55
C ASP A 60 -1.26 17.25 -19.90
N SER A 61 -1.36 16.41 -20.93
CA SER A 61 -1.77 16.84 -22.28
C SER A 61 -3.23 17.30 -22.31
N ILE A 62 -4.13 16.61 -21.59
CA ILE A 62 -5.55 16.97 -21.48
C ILE A 62 -5.70 18.28 -20.68
N ILE A 63 -5.02 18.41 -19.55
CA ILE A 63 -4.97 19.65 -18.76
C ILE A 63 -4.49 20.82 -19.63
N GLY A 64 -3.41 20.61 -20.39
CA GLY A 64 -2.90 21.61 -21.32
C GLY A 64 -3.92 21.99 -22.39
N ALA A 65 -4.59 21.00 -23.00
CA ALA A 65 -5.61 21.24 -24.01
C ALA A 65 -6.80 22.05 -23.47
N GLU A 66 -7.28 21.73 -22.26
CA GLU A 66 -8.37 22.46 -21.59
C GLU A 66 -7.93 23.90 -21.24
N ARG A 67 -6.74 24.05 -20.66
CA ARG A 67 -6.17 25.35 -20.24
C ARG A 67 -6.00 26.32 -21.40
N PHE A 68 -5.60 25.82 -22.58
CA PHE A 68 -5.35 26.64 -23.77
C PHE A 68 -6.48 26.61 -24.80
N ALA A 69 -7.65 26.05 -24.44
CA ALA A 69 -8.83 26.11 -25.29
C ALA A 69 -9.26 27.56 -25.54
N ALA A 70 -9.92 27.82 -26.67
CA ALA A 70 -10.43 29.16 -26.98
C ALA A 70 -11.44 29.68 -25.93
N LYS A 71 -12.14 28.76 -25.26
CA LYS A 71 -13.00 29.03 -24.12
C LYS A 71 -12.78 27.93 -23.07
N PRO A 72 -11.82 28.12 -22.15
CA PRO A 72 -11.51 27.13 -21.12
C PRO A 72 -12.67 26.93 -20.15
N ASP A 73 -12.95 25.67 -19.80
CA ASP A 73 -13.80 25.32 -18.67
C ASP A 73 -12.96 25.33 -17.38
N GLN A 74 -13.18 26.36 -16.55
CA GLN A 74 -12.41 26.55 -15.32
C GLN A 74 -12.74 25.51 -14.25
N GLU A 75 -13.97 25.01 -14.21
CA GLU A 75 -14.36 23.97 -13.24
C GLU A 75 -13.69 22.66 -13.62
N ARG A 76 -13.77 22.29 -14.89
CA ARG A 76 -13.11 21.08 -15.41
C ARG A 76 -11.59 21.13 -15.24
N LEU A 77 -10.98 22.27 -15.51
CA LEU A 77 -9.54 22.44 -15.33
C LEU A 77 -9.14 22.25 -13.86
N ALA A 78 -9.91 22.81 -12.92
CA ALA A 78 -9.67 22.65 -11.49
C ALA A 78 -9.81 21.19 -11.04
N GLU A 79 -10.81 20.46 -11.54
CA GLU A 79 -10.98 19.02 -11.28
C GLU A 79 -9.77 18.21 -11.76
N LEU A 80 -9.30 18.47 -12.99
CA LEU A 80 -8.17 17.75 -13.57
C LEU A 80 -6.85 18.05 -12.85
N ASP A 81 -6.59 19.32 -12.53
CA ASP A 81 -5.40 19.72 -11.77
C ASP A 81 -5.43 19.09 -10.35
N THR A 82 -6.59 19.09 -9.69
CA THR A 82 -6.77 18.46 -8.37
C THR A 82 -6.55 16.96 -8.42
N LEU A 83 -7.16 16.28 -9.40
CA LEU A 83 -6.98 14.85 -9.59
C LEU A 83 -5.52 14.52 -9.84
N ARG A 84 -4.84 15.29 -10.71
CA ARG A 84 -3.44 15.07 -11.02
C ARG A 84 -2.57 15.10 -9.76
N GLN A 85 -2.71 16.16 -8.95
CA GLN A 85 -1.94 16.30 -7.72
C GLN A 85 -2.23 15.14 -6.75
N TYR A 86 -3.51 14.84 -6.54
CA TYR A 86 -3.91 13.75 -5.65
C TYR A 86 -3.31 12.41 -6.08
N LEU A 87 -3.38 12.08 -7.38
CA LEU A 87 -2.83 10.83 -7.89
C LEU A 87 -1.32 10.75 -7.69
N GLU A 88 -0.58 11.84 -7.87
CA GLU A 88 0.87 11.88 -7.65
C GLU A 88 1.24 11.58 -6.18
N GLU A 89 0.57 12.24 -5.24
CA GLU A 89 0.80 12.01 -3.81
C GLU A 89 0.40 10.60 -3.38
N ALA A 90 -0.75 10.11 -3.87
CA ALA A 90 -1.27 8.79 -3.52
C ALA A 90 -0.38 7.66 -4.07
N ILE A 91 0.10 7.74 -5.31
CA ILE A 91 1.00 6.71 -5.85
C ILE A 91 2.34 6.70 -5.12
N GLU A 92 2.87 7.86 -4.71
CA GLU A 92 4.11 7.94 -3.96
C GLU A 92 3.95 7.27 -2.59
N ALA A 93 2.84 7.53 -1.91
CA ALA A 93 2.51 6.88 -0.65
C ALA A 93 2.36 5.36 -0.80
N ILE A 94 1.66 4.90 -1.84
CA ILE A 94 1.49 3.47 -2.14
C ILE A 94 2.84 2.81 -2.43
N ASP A 95 3.66 3.40 -3.29
CA ASP A 95 4.97 2.84 -3.66
C ASP A 95 5.90 2.76 -2.44
N LYS A 96 5.92 3.81 -1.60
CA LYS A 96 6.66 3.80 -0.33
C LYS A 96 6.17 2.67 0.59
N ALA A 97 4.86 2.50 0.71
CA ALA A 97 4.29 1.42 1.52
C ALA A 97 4.68 0.03 0.97
N VAL A 98 4.60 -0.17 -0.35
CA VAL A 98 5.01 -1.42 -1.02
C VAL A 98 6.50 -1.71 -0.80
N VAL A 99 7.37 -0.71 -0.97
CA VAL A 99 8.81 -0.88 -0.70
C VAL A 99 9.08 -1.20 0.77
N LYS A 100 8.37 -0.54 1.70
CA LYS A 100 8.48 -0.83 3.14
C LYS A 100 8.06 -2.26 3.46
N THR A 101 6.98 -2.75 2.86
CA THR A 101 6.51 -4.13 3.04
C THR A 101 7.42 -5.16 2.36
N ALA A 102 7.85 -4.92 1.12
CA ALA A 102 8.75 -5.82 0.38
C ALA A 102 10.11 -5.95 1.10
N SER A 103 10.67 -4.82 1.54
CA SER A 103 11.88 -4.84 2.36
C SER A 103 11.67 -5.53 3.71
N ALA A 104 10.48 -5.44 4.32
CA ALA A 104 10.16 -6.20 5.54
C ALA A 104 10.18 -7.71 5.28
N ALA A 105 9.70 -8.17 4.13
CA ALA A 105 9.78 -9.58 3.73
C ALA A 105 11.22 -10.06 3.53
N ASP A 106 12.07 -9.25 2.86
CA ASP A 106 13.49 -9.56 2.68
C ASP A 106 14.24 -9.62 4.02
N ARG A 107 13.98 -8.65 4.90
CA ARG A 107 14.50 -8.59 6.27
C ARG A 107 14.06 -9.80 7.10
N LEU A 108 12.80 -10.20 6.99
CA LEU A 108 12.28 -11.39 7.67
C LEU A 108 12.91 -12.67 7.13
N LYS A 109 13.08 -12.78 5.80
CA LYS A 109 13.78 -13.91 5.18
C LYS A 109 15.22 -13.98 5.66
N LYS A 110 15.94 -12.85 5.67
CA LYS A 110 17.30 -12.73 6.21
C LYS A 110 17.36 -13.22 7.66
N LEU A 111 16.42 -12.77 8.50
CA LEU A 111 16.34 -13.15 9.91
C LEU A 111 16.07 -14.64 10.12
N LEU A 112 15.10 -15.22 9.40
CA LEU A 112 14.73 -16.62 9.57
C LEU A 112 15.77 -17.58 9.00
N THR A 113 16.49 -17.17 7.95
CA THR A 113 17.52 -17.98 7.29
C THR A 113 18.92 -17.79 7.87
N SER A 114 19.14 -16.81 8.75
CA SER A 114 20.47 -16.58 9.34
C SER A 114 20.93 -17.74 10.22
N LYS A 115 22.24 -18.00 10.19
CA LYS A 115 22.88 -19.05 11.01
C LYS A 115 22.80 -18.69 12.50
N ASP A 116 23.13 -17.44 12.84
CA ASP A 116 22.98 -16.89 14.19
C ASP A 116 21.97 -15.75 14.22
N LYS A 117 20.76 -16.10 14.66
CA LYS A 117 19.61 -15.19 14.74
C LYS A 117 19.78 -14.16 15.85
N LYS A 118 20.50 -14.48 16.92
CA LYS A 118 20.75 -13.53 18.01
C LYS A 118 21.71 -12.46 17.53
N GLU A 119 22.81 -12.85 16.89
CA GLU A 119 23.78 -11.92 16.31
C GLU A 119 23.13 -11.01 15.25
N THR A 120 22.23 -11.57 14.43
CA THR A 120 21.49 -10.78 13.42
C THR A 120 20.61 -9.68 14.05
N ILE A 121 20.06 -9.91 15.26
CA ILE A 121 19.10 -9.02 15.95
C ILE A 121 19.77 -8.00 16.89
N LEU A 122 20.92 -8.30 17.49
CA LEU A 122 21.55 -7.48 18.55
C LEU A 122 21.90 -6.04 18.11
N VAL A 123 22.03 -5.09 19.06
CA VAL A 123 22.35 -3.64 18.86
C VAL A 123 23.73 -3.35 18.25
N GLY A 124 24.53 -4.37 17.94
CA GLY A 124 25.73 -4.26 17.09
C GLY A 124 25.71 -5.21 15.88
N GLY A 125 24.57 -5.85 15.64
CA GLY A 125 24.30 -6.81 14.60
C GLY A 125 23.70 -6.18 13.36
N GLU A 126 23.69 -6.93 12.26
CA GLU A 126 23.40 -6.41 10.93
C GLU A 126 22.06 -5.65 10.83
N MET A 127 21.00 -6.12 11.50
CA MET A 127 19.67 -5.51 11.34
C MET A 127 19.42 -4.33 12.30
N ALA A 128 19.81 -4.45 13.57
CA ALA A 128 19.58 -3.34 14.51
C ALA A 128 20.51 -2.16 14.21
N ALA A 129 21.76 -2.41 13.79
CA ALA A 129 22.68 -1.32 13.40
C ALA A 129 22.23 -0.59 12.13
N ALA A 130 21.53 -1.28 11.23
CA ALA A 130 20.98 -0.71 10.00
C ALA A 130 19.58 -0.09 10.17
N ASN A 131 19.04 -0.02 11.40
CA ASN A 131 17.66 0.39 11.69
C ASN A 131 16.60 -0.40 10.89
N GLU A 132 16.90 -1.66 10.58
CA GLU A 132 16.04 -2.55 9.80
C GLU A 132 14.92 -3.17 10.64
N ILE A 133 14.92 -2.95 11.96
CA ILE A 133 13.88 -3.45 12.87
C ILE A 133 12.81 -2.38 13.06
N ASP A 134 11.84 -2.36 12.14
CA ASP A 134 10.70 -1.43 12.15
C ASP A 134 9.36 -2.15 12.43
N GLN A 135 8.29 -1.36 12.57
CA GLN A 135 6.95 -1.88 12.84
C GLN A 135 6.46 -2.82 11.72
N ALA A 136 6.81 -2.57 10.46
CA ALA A 136 6.37 -3.40 9.35
C ALA A 136 6.97 -4.82 9.41
N LEU A 137 8.23 -4.95 9.84
CA LEU A 137 8.86 -6.25 10.10
C LEU A 137 8.14 -7.02 11.21
N VAL A 138 7.79 -6.34 12.32
CA VAL A 138 7.10 -6.96 13.46
C VAL A 138 5.68 -7.40 13.09
N ASP A 139 4.96 -6.58 12.32
CA ASP A 139 3.61 -6.90 11.86
C ASP A 139 3.61 -8.09 10.90
N LEU A 140 4.56 -8.15 9.95
CA LEU A 140 4.71 -9.28 9.04
C LEU A 140 5.04 -10.58 9.79
N LEU A 141 5.91 -10.50 10.80
CA LEU A 141 6.20 -11.65 11.66
C LEU A 141 4.97 -12.12 12.43
N GLN A 142 4.12 -11.20 12.91
CA GLN A 142 2.85 -11.54 13.56
C GLN A 142 1.88 -12.23 12.60
N GLN A 143 1.72 -11.71 11.38
CA GLN A 143 0.88 -12.34 10.35
C GLN A 143 1.32 -13.77 10.05
N ASN A 144 2.64 -14.02 9.99
CA ASN A 144 3.18 -15.36 9.78
C ASN A 144 2.94 -16.30 10.98
N ILE A 145 3.00 -15.78 12.21
CA ILE A 145 2.65 -16.55 13.42
C ILE A 145 1.18 -16.98 13.35
N ASP A 146 0.29 -16.05 13.02
CA ASP A 146 -1.15 -16.33 12.97
C ASP A 146 -1.50 -17.31 11.85
N ALA A 147 -0.85 -17.19 10.68
CA ALA A 147 -0.97 -18.15 9.59
C ALA A 147 -0.45 -19.55 9.98
N ALA A 148 0.68 -19.65 10.66
CA ALA A 148 1.23 -20.92 11.14
C ALA A 148 0.31 -21.59 12.18
N LYS A 149 -0.29 -20.81 13.08
CA LYS A 149 -1.30 -21.30 14.04
C LYS A 149 -2.55 -21.82 13.33
N ALA A 150 -3.06 -21.08 12.36
CA ALA A 150 -4.21 -21.50 11.56
C ALA A 150 -3.94 -22.79 10.75
N ALA A 151 -2.69 -23.00 10.34
CA ALA A 151 -2.22 -24.21 9.66
C ALA A 151 -1.78 -25.33 10.62
N GLU A 152 -2.02 -25.21 11.92
CA GLU A 152 -1.63 -26.16 12.97
C GLU A 152 -0.11 -26.46 13.06
N GLN A 153 0.73 -25.57 12.53
CA GLN A 153 2.19 -25.66 12.57
C GLN A 153 2.72 -25.07 13.90
N THR A 154 2.36 -25.72 15.01
CA THR A 154 2.65 -25.25 16.39
C THR A 154 4.13 -24.98 16.64
N ALA A 155 5.04 -25.88 16.24
CA ALA A 155 6.48 -25.68 16.43
C ALA A 155 7.03 -24.45 15.69
N ALA A 156 6.52 -24.17 14.48
CA ALA A 156 6.93 -23.00 13.70
C ALA A 156 6.38 -21.71 14.32
N ALA A 157 5.13 -21.73 14.79
CA ALA A 157 4.51 -20.59 15.46
C ALA A 157 5.26 -20.22 16.77
N GLU A 158 5.54 -21.20 17.63
CA GLU A 158 6.29 -20.99 18.88
C GLU A 158 7.71 -20.46 18.63
N PHE A 159 8.36 -20.94 17.57
CA PHE A 159 9.67 -20.43 17.18
C PHE A 159 9.60 -18.96 16.75
N MET A 160 8.65 -18.61 15.87
CA MET A 160 8.46 -17.24 15.40
C MET A 160 8.04 -16.28 16.53
N GLU A 161 7.28 -16.73 17.51
CA GLU A 161 6.95 -15.94 18.72
C GLU A 161 8.20 -15.58 19.53
N LYS A 162 9.13 -16.53 19.73
CA LYS A 162 10.40 -16.25 20.41
C LYS A 162 11.24 -15.24 19.65
N VAL A 163 11.28 -15.35 18.32
CA VAL A 163 11.96 -14.38 17.44
C VAL A 163 11.30 -13.00 17.57
N LYS A 164 9.96 -12.93 17.56
CA LYS A 164 9.22 -11.66 17.71
C LYS A 164 9.55 -10.96 19.02
N VAL A 165 9.58 -11.70 20.14
CA VAL A 165 9.95 -11.15 21.45
C VAL A 165 11.39 -10.61 21.45
N ALA A 166 12.31 -11.27 20.73
CA ALA A 166 13.69 -10.80 20.62
C ALA A 166 13.80 -9.52 19.76
N VAL A 167 13.14 -9.49 18.61
CA VAL A 167 13.13 -8.35 17.68
C VAL A 167 12.46 -7.12 18.30
N ALA A 168 11.36 -7.29 19.03
CA ALA A 168 10.60 -6.20 19.64
C ALA A 168 11.43 -5.35 20.64
N LYS A 169 12.49 -5.91 21.22
CA LYS A 169 13.41 -5.17 22.12
C LYS A 169 14.23 -4.11 21.40
N TYR A 170 14.33 -4.19 20.08
CA TYR A 170 15.14 -3.34 19.22
C TYR A 170 14.29 -2.61 18.18
N LEU A 171 12.98 -2.56 18.40
CA LEU A 171 12.06 -1.82 17.56
C LEU A 171 12.43 -0.35 17.56
N VAL A 172 12.72 0.17 16.38
CA VAL A 172 12.89 1.61 16.18
C VAL A 172 11.51 2.24 16.17
N THR A 173 11.14 2.86 17.28
CA THR A 173 9.98 3.76 17.36
C THR A 173 10.44 5.13 16.89
N ALA A 174 10.05 5.51 15.68
CA ALA A 174 10.17 6.90 15.20
C ALA A 174 9.17 7.80 15.93
#